data_AF-U5X1U3-F1
#
_entry.id   AF-U5X1U3-F1
#
_cell.length_a   1.000
_cell.length_b   1.000
_cell.length_c   1.000
_cell.angle_alpha   90.00
_cell.angle_beta   90.00
_cell.angle_gamma   90.00
#
_symmetry.space_group_name_H-M   'P 1'
#
loop_
_entity.id
_entity.type
_entity.pdbx_description
1 polymer ?
#
loop_
_entity_poly.entity_id
_entity_poly.type
_entity_poly.pdbx_seq_one_letter_code
_entity_poly.pdbx_strand_id
1 'polypeptide(L)' 'MVCTTAWACLGAHLARVELAEALVAVTRLMPHARRSGPVTWKPIAGISGPTALPVEFDARPV' A
#
# COMPACT_ATOMS: atom_id res chain seq x y z
N MET A 1 11.00 1.69 -26.47
CA MET A 1 9.74 0.99 -26.15
C MET A 1 8.89 1.91 -25.29
N VAL A 2 8.39 2.99 -25.89
CA VAL A 2 7.53 3.96 -25.20
C VAL A 2 6.10 3.54 -25.50
N CYS A 3 5.36 3.16 -24.46
CA CYS A 3 3.94 2.84 -24.56
C CYS A 3 3.18 4.17 -24.66
N THR A 4 2.97 4.65 -25.88
CA THR A 4 2.21 5.88 -26.20
C THR A 4 0.71 5.62 -26.37
N THR A 5 0.16 4.53 -25.81
CA THR A 5 -1.27 4.20 -25.94
C THR A 5 -2.07 4.67 -24.73
N ALA A 6 -3.08 5.49 -25.00
CA ALA A 6 -4.07 6.03 -24.09
C ALA A 6 -4.97 4.95 -23.45
N TRP A 7 -4.41 4.11 -22.57
CA TRP A 7 -5.17 3.20 -21.72
C TRP A 7 -5.01 3.62 -20.26
N ALA A 8 -5.86 4.56 -19.86
CA ALA A 8 -5.97 4.93 -18.46
C ALA A 8 -6.75 3.85 -17.71
N CYS A 9 -6.30 3.49 -16.51
CA CYS A 9 -7.05 2.61 -15.64
C CYS A 9 -8.38 3.29 -15.26
N LEU A 10 -9.50 2.73 -15.73
CA LEU A 10 -10.85 3.24 -15.42
C LEU A 10 -11.08 3.30 -13.90
N GLY A 11 -10.51 2.33 -13.16
CA GLY A 11 -10.58 2.26 -11.70
C GLY A 11 -9.61 3.19 -10.97
N ALA A 12 -8.78 3.99 -11.64
CA ALA A 12 -7.75 4.79 -10.97
C ALA A 12 -8.32 5.84 -10.02
N HIS A 13 -9.52 6.35 -10.28
CA HIS A 13 -10.16 7.30 -9.36
C HIS A 13 -10.63 6.59 -8.09
N LEU A 14 -11.37 5.49 -8.25
CA LEU A 14 -11.84 4.67 -7.13
C LEU A 14 -10.66 4.18 -6.27
N ALA A 15 -9.63 3.61 -6.89
CA ALA A 15 -8.46 3.11 -6.17
C ALA A 15 -7.77 4.19 -5.32
N ARG A 16 -7.78 5.46 -5.76
CA ARG A 16 -7.22 6.56 -4.96
C ARG A 16 -8.09 6.90 -3.76
N VAL A 17 -9.42 6.86 -3.90
CA VAL A 17 -10.35 7.09 -2.78
C VAL A 17 -10.19 5.99 -1.74
N GLU A 18 -10.23 4.73 -2.17
CA GLU A 18 -10.03 3.56 -1.29
C GLU A 18 -8.69 3.63 -0.54
N LEU A 19 -7.61 3.96 -1.24
CA LEU A 19 -6.29 4.11 -0.62
C LEU A 19 -6.25 5.30 0.35
N ALA A 20 -6.87 6.43 0.01
CA ALA A 20 -6.89 7.59 0.89
C ALA A 20 -7.65 7.30 2.19
N GLU A 21 -8.82 6.69 2.09
CA GLU A 21 -9.63 6.30 3.25
C GLU A 21 -8.93 5.26 4.11
N ALA A 22 -8.36 4.22 3.48
CA ALA A 22 -7.60 3.20 4.18
C ALA A 22 -6.39 3.78 4.92
N LEU A 23 -5.62 4.68 4.28
CA LEU A 23 -4.46 5.30 4.91
C LEU A 23 -4.85 6.19 6.09
N VAL A 24 -5.95 6.95 5.99
CA VAL A 24 -6.46 7.75 7.12
C VAL A 24 -6.87 6.84 8.28
N ALA A 25 -7.57 5.73 8.01
CA ALA A 25 -7.97 4.81 9.06
C ALA A 25 -6.77 4.12 9.73
N VAL A 26 -5.84 3.59 8.93
CA VAL A 26 -4.64 2.89 9.42
C VAL A 26 -3.77 3.84 10.27
N THR A 27 -3.49 5.05 9.80
CA THR A 27 -2.63 6.00 10.52
C THR A 27 -3.22 6.48 11.85
N ARG A 28 -4.56 6.54 11.96
CA ARG A 28 -5.25 6.87 13.23
C ARG A 28 -5.26 5.70 14.21
N LEU A 29 -5.41 4.48 13.72
CA LEU A 29 -5.54 3.28 14.56
C LEU A 29 -4.20 2.63 14.92
N MET A 30 -3.17 2.85 14.10
CA MET A 30 -1.85 2.23 14.21
C MET A 30 -0.77 3.33 14.23
N PRO A 31 -0.70 4.15 15.30
CA PRO A 31 0.28 5.23 15.39
C PRO A 31 1.71 4.70 15.39
N HIS A 32 2.65 5.52 14.93
CA HIS A 32 4.08 5.21 14.90
C HIS A 32 4.44 3.89 14.17
N ALA A 33 3.69 3.57 13.11
CA ALA A 33 3.97 2.43 12.25
C ALA A 33 5.40 2.46 11.70
N ARG A 34 6.16 1.39 11.95
CA ARG A 34 7.57 1.24 11.57
C ARG A 34 7.83 -0.18 11.07
N ARG A 35 8.77 -0.32 10.14
CA ARG A 35 9.20 -1.65 9.68
C ARG A 35 9.98 -2.35 10.79
N SER A 36 9.55 -3.56 11.15
CA SER A 36 10.22 -4.40 12.17
C SER A 36 11.14 -5.46 11.57
N GLY A 37 11.26 -5.51 10.24
CA GLY A 37 12.09 -6.49 9.57
C GLY A 37 12.29 -6.28 8.06
N PRO A 38 12.99 -7.23 7.41
CA PRO A 38 13.16 -7.23 5.96
C PRO A 38 11.81 -7.46 5.27
N VAL A 39 11.65 -6.83 4.10
CA VAL A 39 10.45 -7.00 3.26
C VAL A 39 10.76 -8.06 2.22
N THR A 40 9.86 -9.03 2.10
CA THR A 40 9.98 -10.07 1.07
C THR A 40 9.09 -9.70 -0.10
N TRP A 41 9.65 -9.62 -1.30
CA TRP A 41 8.94 -9.23 -2.52
C TRP A 41 8.62 -10.44 -3.39
N LYS A 42 7.49 -10.37 -4.10
CA LYS A 42 7.21 -11.33 -5.17
C LYS A 42 8.14 -11.07 -6.36
N PRO A 43 8.61 -12.11 -7.06
CA PRO A 43 9.12 -11.94 -8.42
C PRO A 43 8.07 -11.23 -9.29
N ILE A 44 8.48 -10.30 -10.15
CA ILE A 44 7.55 -9.48 -10.94
C ILE A 44 6.81 -10.37 -11.95
N ALA A 45 5.50 -10.51 -11.77
CA ALA A 45 4.63 -11.27 -12.66
C ALA A 45 3.23 -10.62 -12.75
N GLY A 46 3.11 -9.54 -13.54
CA GLY A 46 1.85 -8.82 -13.78
C GLY A 46 1.38 -7.92 -12.63
N ILE A 47 1.64 -8.30 -11.38
CA ILE A 47 1.36 -7.49 -10.18
C ILE A 47 2.62 -7.46 -9.31
N SER A 48 3.04 -6.28 -8.87
CA SER A 48 4.14 -6.09 -7.93
C SER A 48 3.62 -5.87 -6.51
N GLY A 49 4.28 -6.47 -5.52
CA GLY A 49 3.98 -6.21 -4.12
C GLY A 49 4.82 -7.06 -3.16
N PRO A 50 4.88 -6.66 -1.88
CA PRO A 50 5.46 -7.50 -0.85
C PRO A 50 4.58 -8.73 -0.62
N THR A 51 5.21 -9.89 -0.44
CA THR A 51 4.58 -11.10 0.10
C THR A 51 4.46 -11.01 1.62
N ALA A 52 5.41 -10.32 2.26
CA ALA A 52 5.39 -10.02 3.69
C ALA A 52 6.01 -8.65 3.94
N LEU A 53 5.33 -7.85 4.77
CA LEU A 53 5.79 -6.55 5.27
C LEU A 53 5.67 -6.57 6.80
N PRO A 54 6.74 -6.93 7.53
CA PRO A 54 6.75 -6.88 8.98
C PRO A 54 6.66 -5.42 9.47
N VAL A 55 5.63 -5.10 10.24
CA VAL A 55 5.38 -3.75 10.79
C VAL A 55 5.03 -3.86 12.27
N GLU A 56 5.56 -2.93 13.05
CA GLU A 56 5.13 -2.66 14.43
C GLU A 56 4.46 -1.29 14.48
N PHE A 57 3.50 -1.14 15.39
CA PHE A 57 2.82 0.11 15.70
C PHE A 57 2.64 0.21 17.20
N ASP A 58 2.46 1.42 17.70
CA ASP A 58 2.19 1.63 19.11
C ASP A 58 0.71 1.32 19.40
N ALA A 59 0.42 0.89 20.62
CA ALA A 59 -0.96 0.68 21.03
C ALA A 59 -1.71 2.00 20.96
N ARG A 60 -2.88 2.01 20.32
CA ARG A 60 -3.75 3.19 20.30
C ARG A 60 -4.08 3.58 21.76
N PRO A 61 -3.78 4.82 22.19
CA PRO A 61 -4.23 5.30 23.49
C PRO A 61 -5.77 5.24 23.53
N VAL A 62 -6.32 4.69 24.62
CA VAL A 62 -7.77 4.62 24.86
C VAL A 62 -8.30 5.92 25.43
#